data_AF-A0A938D0U9-F1
#
_entry.id   AF-A0A938D0U9-F1
#
_cell.length_a   1.000
_cell.length_b   1.000
_cell.length_c   1.000
_cell.angle_alpha   90.00
_cell.angle_beta   90.00
_cell.angle_gamma   90.00
#
_symmetry.space_group_name_H-M   'P 1'
#
loop_
_entity.id
_entity.type
_entity.pdbx_description
1 polymer ?
#
loop_
_entity_poly.entity_id
_entity_poly.type
_entity_poly.pdbx_seq_one_letter_code
_entity_poly.pdbx_strand_id
1 'polypeptide(L)'
;MRGLVLAQSVNKAGINPENGIGYKDATGVFVPGAKYFSNLWGLDKPVLLDDVDDRNKMLKAIEKSTMLDVIAYFGHGDRNRIGSANIGMGDLKRLSDAIRTAAAPGCQVIFYACQLGGRSGFCEKLAGMLGGTVTFWGHSCSGHGNTNPYVTRYPFAPDVDAHLINPASPLFYAWTKLIKSNSDIWARFPFMTKDEVESKARDYQNGMPVLSQLFGSAAEVAVGMKKPKKKAA
;
A
#
# COMPACT_ATOMS: atom_id res chain seq x y z
N MET A 1 5.70 -17.05 10.82
CA MET A 1 4.51 -16.34 10.33
C MET A 1 3.84 -17.22 9.30
N ARG A 2 2.52 -17.42 9.38
CA ARG A 2 1.70 -18.07 8.36
C ARG A 2 1.04 -16.99 7.53
N GLY A 3 1.15 -17.06 6.21
CA GLY A 3 0.69 -15.98 5.36
C GLY A 3 0.18 -16.46 4.02
N LEU A 4 -0.85 -15.78 3.51
CA LEU A 4 -1.34 -15.94 2.16
C LEU A 4 -1.02 -14.66 1.37
N VAL A 5 -0.33 -14.80 0.25
CA VAL A 5 -0.06 -13.70 -0.68
C VAL A 5 -0.81 -13.93 -1.97
N LEU A 6 -1.56 -12.94 -2.42
CA LEU A 6 -2.37 -12.94 -3.62
C LEU A 6 -1.86 -11.84 -4.55
N ALA A 7 -1.69 -12.13 -5.84
CA ALA A 7 -1.19 -11.16 -6.79
C ALA A 7 -1.94 -11.24 -8.12
N GLN A 8 -2.36 -10.11 -8.65
CA GLN A 8 -2.80 -10.02 -10.04
C GLN A 8 -1.62 -10.32 -10.98
N SER A 9 -1.75 -11.34 -11.83
CA SER A 9 -0.71 -11.76 -12.77
C SER A 9 -1.01 -11.38 -14.23
N VAL A 10 -2.25 -11.04 -14.55
CA VAL A 10 -2.65 -10.53 -15.88
C VAL A 10 -3.57 -9.33 -15.74
N ASN A 11 -3.63 -8.47 -16.76
CA ASN A 11 -4.75 -7.54 -16.84
C ASN A 11 -5.95 -8.21 -17.43
N LYS A 12 -7.05 -8.12 -16.70
CA LYS A 12 -8.35 -8.36 -17.28
C LYS A 12 -8.83 -7.09 -17.96
N ALA A 13 -9.21 -7.23 -19.23
CA ALA A 13 -9.92 -6.21 -19.99
C ALA A 13 -11.18 -5.81 -19.18
N GLY A 14 -11.25 -4.53 -18.80
CA GLY A 14 -12.29 -4.01 -17.89
C GLY A 14 -11.85 -2.77 -17.11
N ILE A 15 -10.54 -2.54 -17.02
CA ILE A 15 -9.93 -1.23 -16.75
C ILE A 15 -9.38 -0.75 -18.11
N ASN A 16 -9.96 0.31 -18.65
CA ASN A 16 -9.86 0.77 -20.05
C ASN A 16 -8.57 0.32 -20.80
N PRO A 17 -8.65 -0.66 -21.72
CA PRO A 17 -7.49 -1.17 -22.45
C PRO A 17 -6.89 -0.17 -23.45
N GLU A 18 -7.60 0.93 -23.78
CA GLU A 18 -7.19 1.89 -24.81
C GLU A 18 -5.93 2.70 -24.44
N ASN A 19 -5.51 2.69 -23.17
CA ASN A 19 -4.34 3.45 -22.74
C ASN A 19 -3.05 2.61 -22.61
N GLY A 20 -3.09 1.27 -22.71
CA GLY A 20 -1.91 0.42 -22.51
C GLY A 20 -1.28 0.51 -21.10
N ILE A 21 -1.92 1.19 -20.14
CA ILE A 21 -1.36 1.55 -18.83
C ILE A 21 -1.31 0.37 -17.85
N GLY A 22 -2.10 -0.68 -18.03
CA GLY A 22 -2.13 -1.78 -17.05
C GLY A 22 -1.01 -2.82 -17.18
N TYR A 23 -0.49 -3.13 -18.39
CA TYR A 23 0.28 -4.39 -18.60
C TYR A 23 1.59 -4.42 -17.81
N LYS A 24 2.13 -3.22 -17.59
CA LYS A 24 3.33 -2.98 -16.81
C LYS A 24 3.10 -3.12 -15.30
N ASP A 25 1.86 -3.00 -14.81
CA ASP A 25 1.60 -3.05 -13.36
C ASP A 25 1.66 -4.49 -12.83
N ALA A 26 1.03 -5.45 -13.51
CA ALA A 26 1.06 -6.85 -13.09
C ALA A 26 2.49 -7.41 -13.06
N THR A 27 3.24 -7.20 -14.15
CA THR A 27 4.60 -7.74 -14.32
C THR A 27 5.69 -6.89 -13.66
N GLY A 28 5.48 -5.58 -13.51
CA GLY A 28 6.46 -4.64 -12.97
C GLY A 28 6.26 -4.27 -11.51
N VAL A 29 5.04 -4.41 -10.97
CA VAL A 29 4.71 -3.98 -9.60
C VAL A 29 4.10 -5.11 -8.78
N PHE A 30 2.98 -5.70 -9.21
CA PHE A 30 2.19 -6.60 -8.37
C PHE A 30 2.87 -7.94 -8.12
N VAL A 31 3.25 -8.67 -9.18
CA VAL A 31 3.94 -9.96 -9.05
C VAL A 31 5.32 -9.81 -8.40
N PRO A 32 6.18 -8.83 -8.80
CA PRO A 32 7.44 -8.60 -8.12
C PRO A 32 7.27 -8.24 -6.64
N GLY A 33 6.35 -7.33 -6.32
CA GLY A 33 6.05 -6.94 -4.93
C GLY A 33 5.56 -8.12 -4.09
N ALA A 34 4.64 -8.92 -4.62
CA ALA A 34 4.16 -10.12 -3.95
C ALA A 34 5.26 -11.14 -3.69
N LYS A 35 6.12 -11.41 -4.68
CA LYS A 35 7.28 -12.31 -4.51
C LYS A 35 8.26 -11.76 -3.48
N TYR A 36 8.55 -10.46 -3.52
CA TYR A 36 9.41 -9.81 -2.53
C TYR A 36 8.85 -9.98 -1.13
N PHE A 37 7.54 -9.71 -0.94
CA PHE A 37 6.86 -9.85 0.34
C PHE A 37 6.90 -11.29 0.85
N SER A 38 6.58 -12.27 0.00
CA SER A 38 6.70 -13.70 0.36
C SER A 38 8.11 -14.05 0.80
N ASN A 39 9.13 -13.62 0.04
CA ASN A 39 10.53 -13.94 0.36
C ASN A 39 10.99 -13.28 1.67
N LEU A 40 10.62 -12.01 1.90
CA LEU A 40 11.00 -11.27 3.10
C LEU A 40 10.47 -11.94 4.37
N TRP A 41 9.27 -12.49 4.30
CA TRP A 41 8.56 -13.08 5.45
C TRP A 41 8.61 -14.61 5.51
N GLY A 42 9.34 -15.27 4.59
CA GLY A 42 9.44 -16.73 4.52
C GLY A 42 8.09 -17.42 4.25
N LEU A 43 7.25 -16.81 3.42
CA LEU A 43 5.92 -17.32 3.05
C LEU A 43 5.97 -18.14 1.76
N ASP A 44 4.91 -18.91 1.52
CA ASP A 44 4.70 -19.61 0.26
C ASP A 44 4.67 -18.65 -0.94
N LYS A 45 4.85 -19.24 -2.14
CA LYS A 45 4.75 -18.51 -3.39
C LYS A 45 3.37 -17.86 -3.53
N PRO A 46 3.28 -16.62 -4.05
CA PRO A 46 2.00 -15.96 -4.23
C PRO A 46 1.02 -16.76 -5.09
N VAL A 47 -0.24 -16.78 -4.69
CA VAL A 47 -1.35 -17.23 -5.53
C VAL A 47 -1.61 -16.17 -6.59
N LEU A 48 -1.40 -16.54 -7.84
CA LEU A 48 -1.59 -15.66 -8.98
C LEU A 48 -3.06 -15.62 -9.40
N LEU A 49 -3.59 -14.42 -9.64
CA LEU A 49 -4.94 -14.15 -10.13
C LEU A 49 -4.84 -13.79 -11.62
N ASP A 50 -5.04 -14.79 -12.47
CA ASP A 50 -4.83 -14.79 -13.93
C ASP A 50 -6.08 -15.17 -14.76
N ASP A 51 -7.20 -15.53 -14.14
CA ASP A 51 -8.24 -16.29 -14.83
C ASP A 51 -9.64 -15.71 -14.61
N VAL A 52 -10.59 -15.96 -15.50
CA VAL A 52 -11.98 -15.44 -15.45
C VAL A 52 -12.65 -15.60 -14.08
N ASP A 53 -12.28 -16.62 -13.31
CA ASP A 53 -12.83 -16.93 -11.99
C ASP A 53 -11.97 -16.47 -10.79
N ASP A 54 -11.16 -15.41 -10.94
CA ASP A 54 -10.30 -14.89 -9.86
C ASP A 54 -11.04 -14.57 -8.56
N ARG A 55 -12.33 -14.23 -8.64
CA ARG A 55 -13.18 -14.04 -7.45
C ARG A 55 -13.21 -15.30 -6.59
N ASN A 56 -13.61 -16.43 -7.18
CA ASN A 56 -13.68 -17.69 -6.45
C ASN A 56 -12.29 -18.24 -6.15
N LYS A 57 -11.29 -17.99 -7.02
CA LYS A 57 -9.90 -18.37 -6.76
C LYS A 57 -9.37 -17.73 -5.48
N MET A 58 -9.55 -16.42 -5.33
CA MET A 58 -9.17 -15.68 -4.13
C MET A 58 -9.92 -16.19 -2.89
N LEU A 59 -11.25 -16.31 -2.97
CA LEU A 59 -12.06 -16.76 -1.84
C LEU A 59 -11.69 -18.19 -1.41
N LYS A 60 -11.55 -19.12 -2.35
CA LYS A 60 -11.12 -20.50 -2.06
C LYS A 60 -9.71 -20.56 -1.48
N ALA A 61 -8.79 -19.72 -1.94
CA ALA A 61 -7.43 -19.68 -1.39
C ALA A 61 -7.43 -19.23 0.07
N ILE A 62 -8.25 -18.23 0.42
CA ILE A 62 -8.46 -17.79 1.80
C ILE A 62 -9.13 -18.92 2.60
N GLU A 63 -10.27 -19.43 2.15
CA GLU A 63 -11.07 -20.46 2.85
C GLU A 63 -10.30 -21.77 3.14
N LYS A 64 -9.37 -22.17 2.24
CA LYS A 64 -8.53 -23.36 2.43
C LYS A 64 -7.36 -23.13 3.40
N SER A 65 -7.05 -21.88 3.69
CA SER A 65 -5.98 -21.52 4.61
C SER A 65 -6.51 -21.53 6.05
N THR A 66 -5.63 -21.78 7.02
CA THR A 66 -6.00 -21.77 8.43
C THR A 66 -4.96 -21.02 9.25
N MET A 67 -5.45 -20.33 10.28
CA MET A 67 -4.62 -19.62 11.25
C MET A 67 -3.59 -18.66 10.63
N LEU A 68 -3.98 -17.93 9.58
CA LEU A 68 -3.13 -16.96 8.91
C LEU A 68 -2.84 -15.76 9.83
N ASP A 69 -1.56 -15.40 9.93
CA ASP A 69 -1.10 -14.17 10.59
C ASP A 69 -1.14 -12.97 9.61
N VAL A 70 -1.09 -13.24 8.29
CA VAL A 70 -1.17 -12.21 7.24
C VAL A 70 -1.91 -12.70 6.00
N ILE A 71 -2.71 -11.81 5.41
CA ILE A 71 -3.26 -11.95 4.05
C ILE A 71 -2.87 -10.70 3.27
N ALA A 72 -2.00 -10.82 2.28
CA ALA A 72 -1.56 -9.68 1.46
C ALA A 72 -2.08 -9.81 0.03
N TYR A 73 -2.64 -8.73 -0.50
CA TYR A 73 -3.12 -8.64 -1.88
C TYR A 73 -2.40 -7.53 -2.63
N PHE A 74 -1.89 -7.88 -3.82
CA PHE A 74 -1.20 -6.99 -4.75
C PHE A 74 -2.00 -6.91 -6.05
N GLY A 75 -2.57 -5.76 -6.36
CA GLY A 75 -3.36 -5.60 -7.57
C GLY A 75 -4.04 -4.24 -7.66
N HIS A 76 -5.03 -4.15 -8.53
CA HIS A 76 -5.88 -2.96 -8.61
C HIS A 76 -6.98 -2.99 -7.55
N GLY A 77 -7.41 -1.78 -7.19
CA GLY A 77 -8.58 -1.54 -6.38
C GLY A 77 -9.12 -0.14 -6.66
N ASP A 78 -10.34 0.08 -6.22
CA ASP A 78 -10.91 1.41 -6.02
C ASP A 78 -11.60 1.43 -4.65
N ARG A 79 -12.29 2.53 -4.32
CA ARG A 79 -12.98 2.66 -3.02
C ARG A 79 -14.00 1.55 -2.74
N ASN A 80 -14.50 0.88 -3.78
CA ASN A 80 -15.65 -0.03 -3.74
C ASN A 80 -15.34 -1.48 -4.14
N ARG A 81 -14.17 -1.78 -4.70
CA ARG A 81 -13.82 -3.14 -5.12
C ARG A 81 -12.33 -3.44 -5.15
N ILE A 82 -12.01 -4.70 -4.90
CA ILE A 82 -10.75 -5.33 -5.28
C ILE A 82 -10.86 -5.65 -6.78
N GLY A 83 -10.25 -4.80 -7.61
CA GLY A 83 -10.49 -4.78 -9.05
C GLY A 83 -10.16 -6.11 -9.74
N SER A 84 -9.00 -6.70 -9.41
CA SER A 84 -8.47 -7.87 -10.12
C SER A 84 -9.19 -9.16 -9.75
N ALA A 85 -9.61 -9.29 -8.49
CA ALA A 85 -10.47 -10.38 -8.04
C ALA A 85 -11.96 -10.15 -8.35
N ASN A 86 -12.34 -8.98 -8.88
CA ASN A 86 -13.72 -8.56 -9.07
C ASN A 86 -14.58 -8.77 -7.81
N ILE A 87 -14.03 -8.50 -6.62
CA ILE A 87 -14.76 -8.56 -5.34
C ILE A 87 -15.22 -7.15 -5.01
N GLY A 88 -16.53 -6.92 -5.08
CA GLY A 88 -17.12 -5.61 -4.80
C GLY A 88 -17.81 -5.52 -3.44
N MET A 89 -18.49 -4.40 -3.21
CA MET A 89 -19.29 -4.18 -2.00
C MET A 89 -20.36 -5.26 -1.76
N GLY A 90 -20.91 -5.86 -2.81
CA GLY A 90 -21.88 -6.97 -2.70
C GLY A 90 -21.28 -8.28 -2.21
N ASP A 91 -19.96 -8.45 -2.31
CA ASP A 91 -19.25 -9.67 -1.92
C ASP A 91 -18.65 -9.58 -0.50
N LEU A 92 -18.80 -8.44 0.21
CA LEU A 92 -18.15 -8.20 1.50
C LEU A 92 -18.46 -9.27 2.54
N LYS A 93 -19.71 -9.75 2.60
CA LYS A 93 -20.07 -10.82 3.54
C LYS A 93 -19.27 -12.08 3.27
N ARG A 94 -19.23 -12.54 2.02
CA ARG A 94 -18.51 -13.76 1.64
C ARG A 94 -17.01 -13.63 1.89
N LEU A 95 -16.42 -12.47 1.56
CA LEU A 95 -15.02 -12.19 1.86
C LEU A 95 -14.76 -12.15 3.38
N SER A 96 -15.63 -11.52 4.16
CA SER A 96 -15.48 -11.45 5.63
C SER A 96 -15.59 -12.82 6.29
N ASP A 97 -16.49 -13.69 5.80
CA ASP A 97 -16.65 -15.05 6.32
C ASP A 97 -15.42 -15.92 5.99
N ALA A 98 -14.87 -15.78 4.77
CA ALA A 98 -13.63 -16.42 4.37
C ALA A 98 -12.45 -15.97 5.26
N ILE A 99 -12.27 -14.66 5.44
CA ILE A 99 -11.22 -14.10 6.30
C ILE A 99 -11.39 -14.58 7.75
N ARG A 100 -12.62 -14.54 8.30
CA ARG A 100 -12.89 -14.98 9.67
C ARG A 100 -12.49 -16.44 9.90
N THR A 101 -12.73 -17.29 8.91
CA THR A 101 -12.40 -18.72 8.97
C THR A 101 -10.89 -18.95 8.91
N ALA A 102 -10.19 -18.17 8.09
CA ALA A 102 -8.77 -18.36 7.83
C ALA A 102 -7.84 -17.65 8.82
N ALA A 103 -8.26 -16.52 9.39
CA ALA A 103 -7.41 -15.63 10.17
C ALA A 103 -7.15 -16.15 11.60
N ALA A 104 -5.88 -16.06 12.04
CA ALA A 104 -5.55 -16.10 13.45
C ALA A 104 -5.93 -14.77 14.14
N PRO A 105 -6.11 -14.75 15.48
CA PRO A 105 -6.29 -13.50 16.22
C PRO A 105 -5.14 -12.52 15.94
N GLY A 106 -5.48 -11.27 15.58
CA GLY A 106 -4.49 -10.24 15.26
C GLY A 106 -3.93 -10.32 13.83
N CYS A 107 -4.52 -11.12 12.94
CA CYS A 107 -4.14 -11.20 11.53
C CYS A 107 -4.10 -9.81 10.87
N GLN A 108 -3.11 -9.61 10.00
CA GLN A 108 -2.94 -8.41 9.18
C GLN A 108 -3.45 -8.68 7.75
N VAL A 109 -4.54 -8.03 7.34
CA VAL A 109 -5.03 -8.05 5.96
C VAL A 109 -4.56 -6.79 5.25
N ILE A 110 -3.70 -6.95 4.26
CA ILE A 110 -2.99 -5.84 3.61
C ILE A 110 -3.41 -5.75 2.14
N PHE A 111 -4.02 -4.64 1.76
CA PHE A 111 -4.37 -4.35 0.37
C PHE A 111 -3.41 -3.32 -0.23
N TYR A 112 -2.41 -3.79 -0.97
CA TYR A 112 -1.55 -2.94 -1.81
C TYR A 112 -2.28 -2.61 -3.12
N ALA A 113 -3.37 -1.84 -2.97
CA ALA A 113 -4.29 -1.46 -4.04
C ALA A 113 -4.90 -0.07 -3.76
N CYS A 114 -5.15 0.69 -4.83
CA CYS A 114 -5.63 2.08 -4.75
C CYS A 114 -6.95 2.20 -3.98
N GLN A 115 -7.07 3.28 -3.19
CA GLN A 115 -8.32 3.78 -2.59
C GLN A 115 -9.11 2.84 -1.65
N LEU A 116 -8.74 1.57 -1.49
CA LEU A 116 -9.46 0.63 -0.63
C LEU A 116 -9.47 1.05 0.85
N GLY A 117 -8.45 1.79 1.28
CA GLY A 117 -8.29 2.31 2.64
C GLY A 117 -8.96 3.68 2.87
N GLY A 118 -9.67 4.22 1.88
CA GLY A 118 -10.39 5.49 2.04
C GLY A 118 -11.50 5.40 3.10
N ARG A 119 -11.81 6.54 3.74
CA ARG A 119 -12.90 6.63 4.73
C ARG A 119 -14.21 6.13 4.15
N SER A 120 -15.00 5.41 4.94
CA SER A 120 -16.23 4.70 4.57
C SER A 120 -16.07 3.77 3.35
N GLY A 121 -14.84 3.39 3.03
CA GLY A 121 -14.48 2.55 1.89
C GLY A 121 -14.48 1.07 2.22
N PHE A 122 -13.86 0.30 1.34
CA PHE A 122 -13.83 -1.16 1.39
C PHE A 122 -13.21 -1.72 2.68
N CYS A 123 -12.04 -1.22 3.09
CA CYS A 123 -11.34 -1.72 4.29
C CYS A 123 -12.11 -1.43 5.58
N GLU A 124 -12.63 -0.22 5.73
CA GLU A 124 -13.38 0.17 6.93
C GLU A 124 -14.64 -0.69 7.11
N LYS A 125 -15.36 -0.96 6.02
CA LYS A 125 -16.55 -1.82 6.05
C LYS A 125 -16.19 -3.27 6.42
N LEU A 126 -15.12 -3.84 5.85
CA LEU A 126 -14.65 -5.18 6.23
C LEU A 126 -14.24 -5.25 7.70
N ALA A 127 -13.49 -4.26 8.19
CA ALA A 127 -13.09 -4.18 9.58
C ALA A 127 -14.31 -4.17 10.53
N GLY A 128 -15.35 -3.41 10.17
CA GLY A 128 -16.62 -3.38 10.89
C GLY A 128 -17.32 -4.75 10.95
N MET A 129 -17.27 -5.54 9.87
CA MET A 129 -17.87 -6.89 9.82
C MET A 129 -17.09 -7.95 10.62
N LEU A 130 -15.82 -7.70 10.92
CA LEU A 130 -14.93 -8.61 11.65
C LEU A 130 -14.69 -8.22 13.11
N GLY A 131 -15.34 -7.14 13.59
CA GLY A 131 -15.36 -6.77 15.00
C GLY A 131 -13.98 -6.48 15.61
N GLY A 132 -13.02 -6.01 14.79
CA GLY A 132 -11.67 -5.67 15.26
C GLY A 132 -10.73 -6.85 15.54
N THR A 133 -11.12 -8.09 15.21
CA THR A 133 -10.27 -9.28 15.35
C THR A 133 -9.07 -9.32 14.38
N VAL A 134 -9.18 -8.55 13.31
CA VAL A 134 -8.25 -8.47 12.18
C VAL A 134 -7.96 -7.00 11.90
N THR A 135 -6.72 -6.69 11.56
CA THR A 135 -6.30 -5.36 11.14
C THR A 135 -6.25 -5.28 9.62
N PHE A 136 -6.92 -4.29 9.04
CA PHE A 136 -6.95 -4.01 7.62
C PHE A 136 -6.05 -2.82 7.28
N TRP A 137 -5.19 -3.00 6.29
CA TRP A 137 -4.35 -1.97 5.73
C TRP A 137 -4.75 -1.69 4.29
N GLY A 138 -4.77 -0.43 3.90
CA GLY A 138 -5.02 -0.03 2.52
C GLY A 138 -4.50 1.37 2.23
N HIS A 139 -4.74 1.84 1.00
CA HIS A 139 -4.38 3.21 0.61
C HIS A 139 -5.64 4.08 0.49
N SER A 140 -5.60 5.32 0.98
CA SER A 140 -6.75 6.22 0.95
C SER A 140 -6.92 6.99 -0.38
N CYS A 141 -5.90 7.00 -1.24
CA CYS A 141 -5.92 7.70 -2.53
C CYS A 141 -5.42 6.82 -3.68
N SER A 142 -5.52 7.33 -4.91
CA SER A 142 -4.91 6.70 -6.09
C SER A 142 -3.38 6.79 -6.02
N GLY A 143 -2.68 5.70 -6.34
CA GLY A 143 -1.22 5.68 -6.37
C GLY A 143 -0.64 4.31 -6.71
N HIS A 144 0.66 4.27 -7.01
CA HIS A 144 1.32 3.06 -7.52
C HIS A 144 1.57 2.03 -6.41
N GLY A 145 0.72 0.99 -6.39
CA GLY A 145 0.93 -0.26 -5.67
C GLY A 145 1.35 -0.07 -4.21
N ASN A 146 2.43 -0.73 -3.84
CA ASN A 146 2.97 -0.81 -2.48
C ASN A 146 3.73 0.43 -2.00
N THR A 147 3.98 1.42 -2.85
CA THR A 147 4.78 2.63 -2.50
C THR A 147 3.94 3.88 -2.25
N ASN A 148 2.61 3.73 -2.15
CA ASN A 148 1.71 4.85 -1.88
C ASN A 148 1.80 5.27 -0.40
N PRO A 149 2.20 6.52 -0.09
CA PRO A 149 2.40 6.97 1.29
C PRO A 149 1.11 7.16 2.09
N TYR A 150 -0.05 7.25 1.43
CA TYR A 150 -1.35 7.46 2.07
C TYR A 150 -1.91 6.14 2.62
N VAL A 151 -1.15 5.51 3.51
CA VAL A 151 -1.48 4.25 4.17
C VAL A 151 -2.46 4.49 5.30
N THR A 152 -3.54 3.71 5.33
CA THR A 152 -4.52 3.70 6.42
C THR A 152 -4.64 2.33 7.08
N ARG A 153 -5.10 2.33 8.34
CA ARG A 153 -5.33 1.14 9.17
C ARG A 153 -6.74 1.13 9.76
N TYR A 154 -7.40 -0.03 9.76
CA TYR A 154 -8.70 -0.27 10.40
C TYR A 154 -8.69 -1.58 11.22
N PRO A 155 -9.40 -1.70 12.36
CA PRO A 155 -10.02 -0.59 13.07
C PRO A 155 -8.97 0.46 13.44
N PHE A 156 -9.42 1.70 13.64
CA PHE A 156 -8.53 2.73 14.15
C PHE A 156 -7.95 2.22 15.46
N ALA A 157 -6.64 2.37 15.64
CA ALA A 157 -6.13 2.29 17.00
C ALA A 157 -6.76 3.46 17.79
N PRO A 158 -6.55 3.56 19.11
CA PRO A 158 -7.00 4.73 19.86
C PRO A 158 -6.42 6.07 19.35
N ASP A 159 -5.62 6.08 18.28
CA ASP A 159 -5.29 7.29 17.53
C ASP A 159 -6.48 7.79 16.69
N VAL A 160 -6.69 9.10 16.71
CA VAL A 160 -7.83 9.79 16.07
C VAL A 160 -7.77 9.81 14.53
N ASP A 161 -6.74 9.20 13.92
CA ASP A 161 -6.47 9.26 12.48
C ASP A 161 -6.29 7.86 11.89
N ALA A 162 -6.98 7.62 10.77
CA ALA A 162 -6.84 6.39 9.99
C ALA A 162 -5.43 6.23 9.41
N HIS A 163 -4.73 7.34 9.16
CA HIS A 163 -3.43 7.31 8.49
C HIS A 163 -2.31 6.87 9.43
N LEU A 164 -1.45 5.97 8.92
CA LEU A 164 -0.26 5.52 9.62
C LEU A 164 0.67 6.70 9.96
N ILE A 165 0.91 7.58 8.99
CA ILE A 165 1.54 8.89 9.19
C ILE A 165 0.55 9.94 8.71
N ASN A 166 0.14 10.85 9.60
CA ASN A 166 -0.81 11.92 9.27
C ASN A 166 -0.25 12.77 8.11
N PRO A 167 -0.99 12.96 7.00
CA PRO A 167 -0.53 13.77 5.86
C PRO A 167 -0.19 15.24 6.17
N ALA A 168 -0.72 15.80 7.27
CA ALA A 168 -0.40 17.13 7.77
C ALA A 168 0.83 17.15 8.70
N SER A 169 1.38 16.00 9.05
CA SER A 169 2.59 15.90 9.89
C SER A 169 3.84 16.35 9.12
N PRO A 170 4.79 17.04 9.77
CA PRO A 170 6.11 17.30 9.19
C PRO A 170 6.86 16.05 8.74
N LEU A 171 6.57 14.89 9.36
CA LEU A 171 7.17 13.60 9.00
C LEU A 171 6.67 13.05 7.66
N PHE A 172 5.53 13.53 7.15
CA PHE A 172 4.91 12.94 5.96
C PHE A 172 5.79 13.07 4.71
N TYR A 173 6.58 14.14 4.61
CA TYR A 173 7.54 14.30 3.52
C TYR A 173 8.64 13.23 3.57
N ALA A 174 9.25 13.03 4.74
CA ALA A 174 10.28 12.01 4.94
C ALA A 174 9.71 10.60 4.74
N TRP A 175 8.50 10.34 5.26
CA TRP A 175 7.75 9.10 5.01
C TRP A 175 7.54 8.85 3.53
N THR A 176 7.07 9.86 2.78
CA THR A 176 6.84 9.76 1.33
C THR A 176 8.11 9.40 0.57
N LYS A 177 9.25 9.95 0.98
CA LYS A 177 10.55 9.64 0.37
C LYS A 177 11.03 8.24 0.75
N LEU A 178 10.90 7.87 2.02
CA LEU A 178 11.30 6.57 2.54
C LEU A 178 10.51 5.43 1.89
N ILE A 179 9.16 5.51 1.85
CA ILE A 179 8.33 4.45 1.27
C ILE A 179 8.47 4.31 -0.25
N LYS A 180 8.87 5.39 -0.95
CA LYS A 180 9.16 5.38 -2.39
C LYS A 180 10.61 5.07 -2.74
N SER A 181 11.47 4.94 -1.74
CA SER A 181 12.87 4.55 -1.94
C SER A 181 13.00 3.04 -2.20
N ASN A 182 14.23 2.55 -2.38
CA ASN A 182 14.53 1.12 -2.46
C ASN A 182 14.49 0.40 -1.08
N SER A 183 13.96 1.05 -0.04
CA SER A 183 13.78 0.41 1.26
C SER A 183 12.65 -0.62 1.24
N ASP A 184 12.68 -1.52 2.22
CA ASP A 184 11.66 -2.56 2.42
C ASP A 184 10.56 -2.13 3.40
N ILE A 185 10.53 -0.85 3.79
CA ILE A 185 9.59 -0.33 4.79
C ILE A 185 8.14 -0.60 4.43
N TRP A 186 7.82 -0.58 3.14
CA TRP A 186 6.47 -0.82 2.62
C TRP A 186 5.95 -2.22 2.97
N ALA A 187 6.85 -3.20 3.10
CA ALA A 187 6.54 -4.57 3.45
C ALA A 187 6.60 -4.83 4.97
N ARG A 188 7.21 -3.91 5.73
CA ARG A 188 7.43 -4.01 7.18
C ARG A 188 6.41 -3.26 8.03
N PHE A 189 5.98 -2.08 7.58
CA PHE A 189 5.10 -1.24 8.37
C PHE A 189 3.82 -1.93 8.89
N PRO A 190 3.21 -2.92 8.19
CA PRO A 190 2.00 -3.58 8.71
C PRO A 190 2.22 -4.33 10.03
N PHE A 191 3.47 -4.62 10.37
CA PHE A 191 3.88 -5.34 11.57
C PHE A 191 4.64 -4.46 12.57
N MET A 192 4.74 -3.16 12.27
CA MET A 192 5.37 -2.18 13.13
C MET A 192 4.30 -1.38 13.87
N THR A 193 4.64 -0.96 15.08
CA THR A 193 3.90 0.08 15.77
C THR A 193 4.02 1.41 15.02
N LYS A 194 3.06 2.31 15.25
CA LYS A 194 3.11 3.67 14.69
C LYS A 194 4.40 4.40 15.08
N ASP A 195 4.80 4.28 16.33
CA ASP A 195 6.02 4.90 16.86
C ASP A 195 7.28 4.41 16.16
N GLU A 196 7.36 3.11 15.86
CA GLU A 196 8.47 2.54 15.08
C GLU A 196 8.51 3.10 13.65
N VAL A 197 7.35 3.21 12.99
CA VAL A 197 7.27 3.78 11.63
C VAL A 197 7.65 5.26 11.63
N GLU A 198 7.14 6.02 12.60
CA GLU A 198 7.51 7.42 12.78
C GLU A 198 9.00 7.59 13.10
N SER A 199 9.57 6.67 13.88
CA SER A 199 11.01 6.66 14.16
C SER A 199 11.81 6.48 12.87
N LYS A 200 11.42 5.53 12.00
CA LYS A 200 12.09 5.36 10.70
C LYS A 200 11.96 6.58 9.80
N ALA A 201 10.81 7.26 9.82
CA ALA A 201 10.62 8.51 9.09
C ALA A 201 11.52 9.63 9.64
N ARG A 202 11.67 9.75 10.96
CA ARG A 202 12.60 10.68 11.63
C ARG A 202 14.06 10.38 11.29
N ASP A 203 14.47 9.12 11.36
CA ASP A 203 15.83 8.69 11.01
C ASP A 203 16.15 9.06 9.57
N TYR A 204 15.22 8.80 8.64
CA TYR A 204 15.35 9.20 7.25
C TYR A 204 15.48 10.72 7.11
N GLN A 205 14.61 11.49 7.78
CA GLN A 205 14.64 12.96 7.77
C GLN A 205 15.99 13.52 8.24
N ASN A 206 16.55 12.96 9.33
CA ASN A 206 17.82 13.38 9.89
C ASN A 206 19.02 13.02 9.00
N GLY A 207 18.90 11.96 8.20
CA GLY A 207 19.91 11.56 7.21
C GLY A 207 19.79 12.27 5.86
N MET A 208 18.73 13.06 5.62
CA MET A 208 18.62 13.82 4.36
C MET A 208 19.64 14.95 4.34
N PRO A 209 20.34 15.18 3.21
CA PRO A 209 21.15 16.38 3.05
C PRO A 209 20.29 17.61 3.33
N VAL A 210 20.79 18.53 4.16
CA VAL A 210 20.07 19.77 4.42
C VAL A 210 19.90 20.48 3.08
N LEU A 211 18.72 21.03 2.78
CA LEU A 211 18.49 21.71 1.48
C LEU A 211 19.56 22.77 1.17
N SER A 212 20.13 23.40 2.20
CA SER A 212 21.27 24.32 2.07
C SER A 212 22.54 23.68 1.50
N GLN A 213 22.75 22.38 1.69
CA GLN A 213 23.87 21.62 1.11
C GLN A 213 23.63 21.26 -0.36
N LEU A 214 22.37 21.14 -0.78
CA LEU A 214 22.01 20.80 -2.17
C LEU A 214 21.91 22.03 -3.09
N PHE A 215 21.55 23.18 -2.54
CA PHE A 215 21.32 24.41 -3.30
C PHE A 215 22.37 25.50 -3.07
N GLY A 216 23.43 25.21 -2.32
CA GLY A 216 24.36 26.22 -1.81
C GLY A 216 23.66 27.16 -0.82
N SER A 217 24.43 27.97 -0.09
CA SER A 217 23.79 29.01 0.73
C SER A 217 23.06 29.99 -0.20
N ALA A 218 21.94 30.58 0.24
CA ALA A 218 21.27 31.64 -0.51
C ALA A 218 22.23 32.82 -0.85
N ALA A 219 23.31 32.98 -0.07
CA ALA A 219 24.37 33.94 -0.33
C ALA A 219 25.23 33.58 -1.55
N GLU A 220 25.46 32.29 -1.85
CA GLU A 220 26.25 31.86 -3.02
C GLU A 220 25.44 31.94 -4.33
N VAL A 221 24.13 31.65 -4.28
CA VAL A 221 23.24 31.78 -5.44
C VAL A 221 23.09 33.24 -5.88
N ALA A 222 23.11 34.19 -4.94
CA ALA A 222 23.01 35.62 -5.23
C ALA A 222 24.27 36.21 -5.91
N VAL A 223 25.46 35.63 -5.68
CA VAL A 223 26.74 36.11 -6.25
C VAL A 223 26.90 35.68 -7.72
N GLY A 224 26.19 34.64 -8.16
CA GLY A 224 26.24 34.12 -9.54
C GLY A 224 25.36 34.83 -10.57
N MET A 225 24.40 35.66 -10.14
CA MET A 225 23.53 36.41 -11.07
C MET A 225 24.27 37.60 -11.69
N LYS A 226 25.03 37.34 -12.77
CA LYS A 226 25.56 38.40 -13.64
C LYS A 226 24.40 39.27 -14.14
N LYS A 227 24.44 40.57 -13.81
CA LYS A 227 23.49 41.57 -14.32
C LYS A 227 23.39 41.46 -15.85
N PRO A 228 22.19 41.40 -16.44
CA PRO A 228 22.04 41.38 -17.88
C PRO A 228 22.68 42.64 -18.48
N LYS A 229 23.61 42.44 -19.43
CA LYS A 229 24.21 43.55 -20.20
C LYS A 229 23.08 44.25 -20.95
N LYS A 230 22.79 45.50 -20.58
CA LYS A 230 21.95 46.39 -21.37
C LYS A 230 22.59 46.50 -22.76
N LYS A 231 21.89 46.05 -23.80
CA LYS A 231 22.23 46.40 -25.18
C LYS A 231 21.97 47.89 -25.35
N ALA A 232 23.00 48.66 -25.68
CA ALA A 232 22.84 50.02 -26.13
C ALA A 232 22.13 49.99 -27.50
N ALA A 233 21.15 50.86 -27.66
CA ALA A 233 20.43 51.12 -28.91
C ALA A 233 21.27 52.00 -29.83
#